data_AF-A0A838DGG4-F1
#
_entry.id   AF-A0A838DGG4-F1
#
_cell.length_a   1.000
_cell.length_b   1.000
_cell.length_c   1.000
_cell.angle_alpha   90.00
_cell.angle_beta   90.00
_cell.angle_gamma   90.00
#
_symmetry.space_group_name_H-M   'P 1'
#
loop_
_entity.id
_entity.type
_entity.pdbx_description
1 polymer ?
#
loop_
_entity_poly.entity_id
_entity_poly.type
_entity_poly.pdbx_seq_one_letter_code
_entity_poly.pdbx_strand_id
1 'polypeptide(L)'
;MLPAASALRPAPSHPPPIFQPEVAGWASYWAAHQKRREVFAGWPTTQAIVGNKIAPGLLDRYLASAAYDGQQTNETEDPNRPHNLMEPLPGDHGVHGTFDSQASRASPAFWAVKHRAILGAVAGGFLAVAFAAAMNAIRRRLD
;
A
#
# COMPACT_ATOMS: atom_id res chain seq x y z
N MET A 1 42.62 -5.93 -2.38
CA MET A 1 41.86 -6.99 -3.09
C MET A 1 40.39 -6.61 -3.02
N LEU A 2 39.78 -6.25 -4.14
CA LEU A 2 38.33 -6.09 -4.22
C LEU A 2 37.69 -7.48 -4.12
N PRO A 3 36.63 -7.70 -3.32
CA PRO A 3 35.94 -8.98 -3.31
C PRO A 3 35.43 -9.30 -4.72
N ALA A 4 35.49 -10.57 -5.12
CA ALA A 4 34.91 -11.01 -6.38
C ALA A 4 33.43 -10.59 -6.43
N ALA A 5 32.97 -10.03 -7.55
CA ALA A 5 31.62 -9.48 -7.72
C ALA A 5 30.47 -10.45 -7.32
N SER A 6 30.75 -11.75 -7.26
CA SER A 6 29.86 -12.82 -6.80
C SER A 6 29.54 -12.79 -5.28
N ALA A 7 30.30 -12.04 -4.46
CA ALA A 7 30.14 -12.01 -3.00
C ALA A 7 29.29 -10.86 -2.47
N LEU A 8 28.78 -9.99 -3.35
CA LEU A 8 28.05 -8.79 -2.96
C LEU A 8 26.54 -9.08 -2.89
N ARG A 9 25.88 -8.57 -1.85
CA ARG A 9 24.43 -8.74 -1.66
C ARG A 9 23.66 -7.96 -2.74
N PRO A 10 22.48 -8.43 -3.14
CA PRO A 10 21.59 -7.65 -4.00
C PRO A 10 21.19 -6.32 -3.35
N ALA A 11 21.06 -5.28 -4.15
CA ALA A 11 20.65 -3.97 -3.66
C ALA A 11 19.18 -4.01 -3.20
N PRO A 12 18.81 -3.32 -2.11
CA PRO A 12 17.43 -3.30 -1.61
C PRO A 12 16.45 -2.76 -2.66
N SER A 13 15.26 -3.35 -2.70
CA SER A 13 14.12 -2.91 -3.51
C SER A 13 12.88 -2.70 -2.64
N HIS A 14 11.83 -2.16 -3.24
CA HIS A 14 10.51 -2.10 -2.64
C HIS A 14 9.50 -2.85 -3.51
N PRO A 15 8.67 -3.74 -2.93
CA PRO A 15 7.65 -4.42 -3.69
C PRO A 15 6.61 -3.38 -4.19
N PRO A 16 6.21 -3.45 -5.47
CA PRO A 16 5.24 -2.52 -6.02
C PRO A 16 3.86 -2.72 -5.40
N PRO A 17 3.00 -1.68 -5.41
CA PRO A 17 3.28 -0.30 -5.80
C PRO A 17 4.17 0.44 -4.80
N ILE A 18 5.15 1.17 -5.33
CA ILE A 18 5.94 2.16 -4.60
C ILE A 18 5.12 3.46 -4.62
N PHE A 19 5.04 4.16 -3.50
CA PHE A 19 4.37 5.46 -3.41
C PHE A 19 5.38 6.56 -3.14
N GLN A 20 5.11 7.72 -3.71
CA GLN A 20 5.84 8.95 -3.43
C GLN A 20 5.62 9.40 -1.98
N PRO A 21 6.60 10.06 -1.35
CA PRO A 21 6.52 10.47 0.05
C PRO A 21 5.32 11.37 0.34
N GLU A 22 4.85 12.16 -0.64
CA GLU A 22 3.67 13.00 -0.53
C GLU A 22 2.42 12.19 -0.18
N VAL A 23 2.28 10.95 -0.67
CA VAL A 23 1.12 10.11 -0.32
C VAL A 23 1.06 9.86 1.18
N ALA A 24 2.20 9.55 1.81
CA ALA A 24 2.29 9.38 3.25
C ALA A 24 2.12 10.72 4.00
N GLY A 25 2.68 11.81 3.47
CA GLY A 25 2.52 13.16 4.02
C GLY A 25 1.06 13.61 4.04
N TRP A 26 0.36 13.52 2.90
CA TRP A 26 -1.07 13.83 2.79
C TRP A 26 -1.93 12.92 3.64
N ALA A 27 -1.62 11.62 3.71
CA ALA A 27 -2.34 10.68 4.55
C ALA A 27 -2.21 11.03 6.03
N SER A 28 -1.01 11.37 6.49
CA SER A 28 -0.74 11.77 7.86
C SER A 28 -1.42 13.09 8.22
N TYR A 29 -1.29 14.11 7.35
CA TYR A 29 -1.96 15.39 7.52
C TYR A 29 -3.48 15.22 7.58
N TRP A 30 -4.06 14.47 6.65
CA TRP A 30 -5.49 14.22 6.64
C TRP A 30 -5.92 13.47 7.90
N ALA A 31 -5.21 12.40 8.29
CA ALA A 31 -5.52 11.59 9.47
C ALA A 31 -5.54 12.42 10.76
N ALA A 32 -4.60 13.35 10.93
CA ALA A 32 -4.53 14.24 12.09
C ALA A 32 -5.80 15.10 12.28
N HIS A 33 -6.55 15.36 11.21
CA HIS A 33 -7.79 16.15 11.24
C HIS A 33 -9.06 15.29 11.32
N GLN A 34 -8.93 13.97 11.43
CA GLN A 34 -10.06 13.06 11.48
C GLN A 34 -10.16 12.35 12.82
N LYS A 35 -11.39 12.13 13.31
CA LYS A 35 -11.65 11.32 14.51
C LYS A 35 -11.57 9.82 14.19
N ARG A 36 -10.44 9.35 13.66
CA ARG A 36 -10.22 7.92 13.37
C ARG A 36 -8.93 7.43 14.01
N ARG A 37 -9.01 6.22 14.57
CA ARG A 37 -7.89 5.54 15.20
C ARG A 37 -6.81 5.11 14.18
N GLU A 38 -7.23 4.64 13.01
CA GLU A 38 -6.33 4.07 12.00
C GLU A 38 -6.71 4.51 10.57
N VAL A 39 -5.71 4.74 9.73
CA VAL A 39 -5.85 5.12 8.32
C VAL A 39 -4.90 4.28 7.48
N PHE A 40 -5.45 3.50 6.55
CA PHE A 40 -4.65 2.71 5.61
C PHE A 40 -4.41 3.53 4.35
N ALA A 41 -3.17 3.97 4.18
CA ALA A 41 -2.80 4.86 3.08
C ALA A 41 -2.50 4.12 1.78
N GLY A 42 -1.99 2.88 1.85
CA GLY A 42 -1.62 2.07 0.69
C GLY A 42 -2.62 0.95 0.40
N TRP A 43 -2.81 0.63 -0.89
CA TRP A 43 -3.56 -0.55 -1.30
C TRP A 43 -2.94 -1.87 -0.79
N PRO A 44 -1.61 -2.08 -0.89
CA PRO A 44 -0.98 -3.29 -0.35
C PRO A 44 -1.18 -3.44 1.15
N THR A 45 -1.07 -2.34 1.89
CA THR A 45 -1.34 -2.31 3.34
C THR A 45 -2.78 -2.74 3.63
N THR A 46 -3.74 -2.22 2.86
CA THR A 46 -5.16 -2.58 3.02
C THR A 46 -5.38 -4.06 2.76
N GLN A 47 -4.79 -4.60 1.69
CA GLN A 47 -4.87 -6.03 1.35
C GLN A 47 -4.23 -6.90 2.42
N ALA A 48 -3.04 -6.54 2.92
CA ALA A 48 -2.35 -7.29 3.96
C ALA A 48 -3.19 -7.33 5.25
N ILE A 49 -3.73 -6.19 5.70
CA ILE A 49 -4.54 -6.13 6.93
C ILE A 49 -5.85 -6.92 6.79
N VAL A 50 -6.56 -6.77 5.66
CA VAL A 50 -7.82 -7.49 5.43
C VAL A 50 -7.56 -8.99 5.23
N GLY A 51 -6.54 -9.34 4.43
CA GLY A 51 -6.13 -10.72 4.19
C GLY A 51 -5.75 -11.43 5.48
N ASN A 52 -4.98 -10.76 6.36
CA ASN A 52 -4.60 -11.31 7.65
C ASN A 52 -5.80 -11.59 8.56
N LYS A 53 -6.86 -10.77 8.48
CA LYS A 53 -8.11 -10.98 9.23
C LYS A 53 -8.93 -12.15 8.71
N ILE A 54 -8.84 -12.47 7.42
CA ILE A 54 -9.65 -13.51 6.77
C ILE A 54 -8.95 -14.86 6.79
N ALA A 55 -7.66 -14.89 6.41
CA ALA A 55 -6.89 -16.12 6.22
C ALA A 55 -5.41 -15.91 6.61
N PRO A 56 -5.11 -15.75 7.92
CA PRO A 56 -3.76 -15.42 8.39
C PRO A 56 -2.71 -16.42 7.92
N GLY A 57 -2.97 -17.73 8.10
CA GLY A 57 -1.99 -18.76 7.71
C GLY A 57 -1.72 -18.87 6.21
N LEU A 58 -2.67 -18.46 5.34
CA LEU A 58 -2.43 -18.40 3.90
C LEU A 58 -1.54 -17.21 3.55
N LEU A 59 -1.81 -16.05 4.17
CA LEU A 59 -0.99 -14.86 4.00
C LEU A 59 0.44 -15.10 4.50
N ASP A 60 0.61 -15.75 5.65
CA ASP A 60 1.93 -16.08 6.19
C ASP A 60 2.75 -16.97 5.25
N ARG A 61 2.14 -18.01 4.67
CA ARG A 61 2.80 -18.87 3.69
C ARG A 61 3.21 -18.10 2.43
N TYR A 62 2.32 -17.24 1.94
CA TYR A 62 2.62 -16.39 0.80
C TYR A 62 3.79 -15.45 1.09
N LEU A 63 3.73 -14.71 2.19
CA LEU A 63 4.78 -13.77 2.60
C LEU A 63 6.11 -14.47 2.87
N ALA A 64 6.11 -15.66 3.48
CA ALA A 64 7.31 -16.45 3.69
C ALA A 64 8.01 -16.80 2.37
N SER A 65 7.25 -17.02 1.29
CA SER A 65 7.80 -17.33 -0.02
C SER A 65 8.18 -16.11 -0.86
N ALA A 66 7.45 -15.00 -0.74
CA ALA A 66 7.55 -13.88 -1.69
C ALA A 66 8.22 -12.63 -1.13
N ALA A 67 8.27 -12.44 0.19
CA ALA A 67 8.69 -11.17 0.78
C ALA A 67 10.20 -10.91 0.66
N TYR A 68 11.04 -11.95 0.78
CA TYR A 68 12.49 -11.77 0.74
C TYR A 68 12.97 -11.35 -0.64
N ASP A 69 12.56 -12.09 -1.67
CA ASP A 69 12.95 -11.80 -3.06
C ASP A 69 12.33 -10.48 -3.55
N GLY A 70 11.10 -10.16 -3.11
CA GLY A 70 10.42 -8.91 -3.47
C GLY A 70 11.03 -7.64 -2.87
N GLN A 71 11.93 -7.75 -1.89
CA GLN A 71 12.64 -6.63 -1.25
C GLN A 71 14.07 -6.48 -1.81
N GLN A 72 14.42 -7.18 -2.89
CA GLN A 72 15.73 -7.14 -3.52
C GLN A 72 15.59 -6.78 -5.00
N THR A 73 16.57 -6.04 -5.52
CA THR A 73 16.73 -5.83 -6.95
C THR A 73 17.59 -6.95 -7.54
N ASN A 74 17.66 -7.02 -8.87
CA ASN A 74 18.64 -7.87 -9.55
C ASN A 74 20.01 -7.18 -9.66
N GLU A 75 20.15 -5.96 -9.12
CA GLU A 75 21.38 -5.18 -9.15
C GLU A 75 22.22 -5.49 -7.90
N THR A 76 23.53 -5.44 -8.04
CA THR A 76 24.45 -5.65 -6.94
C THR A 76 24.58 -4.37 -6.11
N GLU A 77 24.56 -4.49 -4.78
CA GLU A 77 24.79 -3.37 -3.87
C GLU A 77 26.22 -2.82 -4.02
N ASP A 78 26.37 -1.48 -4.04
CA ASP A 78 27.68 -0.84 -3.95
C ASP A 78 28.29 -1.06 -2.54
N PRO A 79 29.42 -1.80 -2.43
CA PRO A 79 30.05 -2.07 -1.14
C PRO A 79 30.58 -0.80 -0.46
N ASN A 80 30.77 0.29 -1.20
CA ASN A 80 31.26 1.56 -0.67
C ASN A 80 30.15 2.58 -0.47
N ARG A 81 28.86 2.19 -0.57
CA ARG A 81 27.77 3.15 -0.40
C ARG A 81 27.87 3.80 0.98
N PRO A 82 27.67 5.12 1.07
CA PRO A 82 27.67 5.80 2.35
C PRO A 82 26.49 5.33 3.21
N HIS A 83 26.71 5.22 4.53
CA HIS A 83 25.69 4.82 5.50
C HIS A 83 25.35 5.97 6.45
N ASN A 84 24.14 5.96 6.98
CA ASN A 84 23.63 6.98 7.90
C ASN A 84 23.19 6.42 9.26
N LEU A 85 23.78 5.29 9.71
CA LEU A 85 23.34 4.58 10.91
C LEU A 85 23.69 5.31 12.22
N MET A 86 24.87 5.95 12.26
CA MET A 86 25.38 6.64 13.46
C MET A 86 25.33 8.15 13.30
N GLU A 87 25.54 8.64 12.07
CA GLU A 87 25.58 10.07 11.75
C GLU A 87 24.83 10.31 10.43
N PRO A 88 24.15 11.46 10.28
CA PRO A 88 23.51 11.82 9.01
C PRO A 88 24.55 12.03 7.92
N LEU A 89 24.16 11.77 6.67
CA LEU A 89 24.98 12.15 5.53
C LEU A 89 24.91 13.67 5.31
N PRO A 90 26.03 14.31 4.95
CA PRO A 90 26.05 15.75 4.70
C PRO A 90 25.25 16.09 3.43
N GLY A 91 24.49 17.18 3.47
CA GLY A 91 23.75 17.72 2.34
C GLY A 91 22.23 17.55 2.45
N ASP A 92 21.52 18.13 1.48
CA ASP A 92 20.08 17.93 1.30
C ASP A 92 19.86 16.82 0.26
N HIS A 93 19.36 15.68 0.72
CA HIS A 93 19.08 14.52 -0.13
C HIS A 93 17.70 14.60 -0.80
N GLY A 94 16.91 15.63 -0.51
CA GLY A 94 15.54 15.75 -0.95
C GLY A 94 14.64 14.66 -0.36
N VAL A 95 13.37 14.67 -0.78
CA VAL A 95 12.38 13.67 -0.35
C VAL A 95 12.15 12.56 -1.38
N HIS A 96 12.57 12.78 -2.62
CA HIS A 96 12.44 11.82 -3.72
C HIS A 96 13.68 10.92 -3.78
N GLY A 97 13.47 9.61 -3.93
CA GLY A 97 14.54 8.60 -3.96
C GLY A 97 14.80 8.03 -5.34
N THR A 98 15.67 7.03 -5.41
CA THR A 98 16.05 6.32 -6.64
C THR A 98 14.89 5.63 -7.37
N PHE A 99 13.78 5.37 -6.66
CA PHE A 99 12.57 4.77 -7.22
C PHE A 99 11.55 5.79 -7.77
N ASP A 100 11.92 7.07 -7.90
CA ASP A 100 11.01 8.16 -8.29
C ASP A 100 10.22 7.86 -9.58
N SER A 101 10.88 7.27 -10.58
CA SER A 101 10.27 6.92 -11.88
C SER A 101 9.23 5.81 -11.79
N GLN A 102 9.26 5.00 -10.73
CA GLN A 102 8.34 3.88 -10.49
C GLN A 102 7.29 4.22 -9.43
N ALA A 103 7.49 5.29 -8.67
CA ALA A 103 6.68 5.64 -7.52
C ALA A 103 5.43 6.43 -7.93
N SER A 104 4.27 5.95 -7.47
CA SER A 104 2.97 6.57 -7.71
C SER A 104 2.74 7.77 -6.78
N ARG A 105 2.26 8.87 -7.37
CA ARG A 105 1.82 10.08 -6.65
C ARG A 105 0.44 9.96 -6.02
N ALA A 106 -0.29 8.88 -6.31
CA ALA A 106 -1.66 8.70 -5.85
C ALA A 106 -1.91 7.28 -5.33
N SER A 107 -2.75 7.18 -4.31
CA SER A 107 -3.21 5.91 -3.76
C SER A 107 -4.74 5.80 -3.88
N PRO A 108 -5.27 4.85 -4.67
CA PRO A 108 -6.70 4.58 -4.73
C PRO A 108 -7.30 4.19 -3.37
N ALA A 109 -6.54 3.48 -2.54
CA ALA A 109 -6.97 3.12 -1.18
C ALA A 109 -7.17 4.37 -0.33
N PHE A 110 -6.22 5.30 -0.36
CA PHE A 110 -6.35 6.55 0.38
C PHE A 110 -7.47 7.44 -0.18
N TRP A 111 -7.63 7.49 -1.51
CA TRP A 111 -8.77 8.17 -2.14
C TRP A 111 -10.11 7.61 -1.64
N ALA A 112 -10.26 6.29 -1.59
CA ALA A 112 -11.46 5.64 -1.09
C ALA A 112 -11.72 5.95 0.39
N VAL A 113 -10.66 6.01 1.20
CA VAL A 113 -10.76 6.41 2.62
C VAL A 113 -11.33 7.83 2.74
N LYS A 114 -10.85 8.79 1.93
CA LYS A 114 -11.36 10.17 1.91
C LYS A 114 -12.83 10.25 1.48
N HIS A 115 -13.25 9.41 0.55
CA HIS A 115 -14.60 9.44 -0.05
C HIS A 115 -15.54 8.38 0.53
N ARG A 116 -15.17 7.72 1.63
CA ARG A 116 -15.90 6.55 2.17
C ARG A 116 -17.39 6.81 2.44
N ALA A 117 -17.75 8.03 2.84
CA ALA A 117 -19.13 8.39 3.14
C ALA A 117 -19.98 8.41 1.87
N ILE A 118 -19.45 9.01 0.80
CA ILE A 118 -20.10 9.04 -0.52
C ILE A 118 -20.16 7.62 -1.09
N LEU A 119 -19.06 6.88 -1.03
CA LEU A 119 -19.02 5.48 -1.48
C LEU A 119 -20.04 4.61 -0.72
N GLY A 120 -20.15 4.79 0.59
CA GLY A 120 -21.13 4.10 1.41
C GLY A 120 -22.57 4.47 1.07
N ALA A 121 -22.85 5.77 0.84
CA ALA A 121 -24.17 6.23 0.44
C ALA A 121 -24.58 5.69 -0.93
N VAL A 122 -23.67 5.71 -1.92
CA VAL A 122 -23.90 5.15 -3.25
C VAL A 122 -24.17 3.65 -3.18
N ALA A 123 -23.33 2.90 -2.46
CA ALA A 123 -23.52 1.46 -2.27
C ALA A 123 -24.86 1.15 -1.57
N GLY A 124 -25.19 1.89 -0.52
CA GLY A 124 -26.47 1.76 0.19
C GLY A 124 -27.68 2.04 -0.71
N GLY A 125 -27.60 3.07 -1.56
CA GLY A 125 -28.63 3.40 -2.54
C GLY A 125 -28.87 2.25 -3.54
N PHE A 126 -27.80 1.68 -4.09
CA PHE A 126 -27.92 0.52 -4.99
C PHE A 126 -28.57 -0.69 -4.31
N LEU A 127 -28.17 -1.00 -3.07
CA LEU A 127 -28.77 -2.10 -2.31
C LEU A 127 -30.25 -1.86 -2.02
N ALA A 128 -30.64 -0.62 -1.68
CA ALA A 128 -32.04 -0.26 -1.44
C ALA A 128 -32.90 -0.41 -2.70
N VAL A 129 -32.40 0.04 -3.86
CA VAL A 129 -33.10 -0.10 -5.15
C VAL A 129 -33.23 -1.57 -5.54
N ALA A 130 -32.15 -2.37 -5.41
CA ALA A 130 -32.18 -3.80 -5.71
C ALA A 130 -33.18 -4.54 -4.81
N PHE A 131 -33.21 -4.21 -3.51
CA PHE A 131 -34.16 -4.77 -2.56
C PHE A 131 -35.61 -4.41 -2.93
N ALA A 132 -35.88 -3.14 -3.24
CA ALA A 132 -37.22 -2.69 -3.64
C ALA A 132 -37.68 -3.38 -4.93
N ALA A 133 -36.79 -3.53 -5.92
CA ALA A 133 -37.10 -4.23 -7.16
C ALA A 133 -37.42 -5.72 -6.92
N ALA A 134 -36.66 -6.40 -6.07
CA ALA A 134 -36.92 -7.79 -5.69
C ALA A 134 -38.27 -7.94 -4.98
N MET A 135 -38.58 -7.07 -4.03
CA MET A 135 -39.88 -7.07 -3.32
C MET A 135 -41.06 -6.82 -4.27
N ASN A 136 -40.91 -5.88 -5.20
CA ASN A 136 -41.94 -5.61 -6.22
C ASN A 136 -42.15 -6.81 -7.15
N ALA A 137 -41.08 -7.52 -7.53
CA ALA A 137 -41.17 -8.73 -8.34
C ALA A 137 -41.85 -9.89 -7.61
N ILE A 138 -41.60 -10.06 -6.30
CA ILE A 138 -42.27 -11.06 -5.46
C ILE A 138 -43.75 -10.75 -5.36
N ARG A 139 -44.13 -9.50 -5.08
CA ARG A 139 -45.53 -9.08 -4.99
C ARG A 139 -46.31 -9.41 -6.27
N ARG A 140 -45.75 -9.07 -7.43
CA ARG A 140 -46.36 -9.36 -8.75
C ARG A 140 -46.51 -10.85 -9.08
N ARG A 141 -45.87 -11.77 -8.34
CA ARG A 141 -46.01 -13.22 -8.52
C ARG A 141 -47.09 -13.83 -7.62
N LEU A 142 -47.47 -13.10 -6.57
CA LEU A 142 -48.49 -13.54 -5.60
C LEU A 142 -49.89 -13.01 -5.95
N ASP A 143 -49.95 -11.94 -6.75
CA ASP A 143 -51.15 -11.44 -7.44
C ASP A 143 -51.37 -12.22 -8.76
#